data_AF-A0A6G0WP01-F1
#
_entry.id   AF-A0A6G0WP01-F1
#
_cell.length_a   1.000
_cell.length_b   1.000
_cell.length_c   1.000
_cell.angle_alpha   90.00
_cell.angle_beta   90.00
_cell.angle_gamma   90.00
#
_symmetry.space_group_name_H-M   'P 1'
#
loop_
_entity.id
_entity.type
_entity.pdbx_description
1 polymer ?
#
loop_
_entity_poly.entity_id
_entity_poly.type
_entity_poly.pdbx_seq_one_letter_code
_entity_poly.pdbx_strand_id
1 'polypeptide(L)'
;MSFKDPSGSCGGGGGGGAIGGRDLGKLAPEEYIGKTKATGHMQDAVNLLLEYRPEQPLVFLARFQMMCGDLGPVEVSAYYIQSCGSVTNTSFEDNMVLAYHALKKGNDPVDVSMFQQLLHVLCEDVPSAPNAKLVNHLAPTNVPVSYAKFKHAVEVCLLYGDVISEGEDLFQSIDTANAGEVKSSVLVSALELAGTKASTPNVELVLQLRDALEQVKCDDGNSSISLAQFLETVAFAAFPLAFSSN
;
A
#
# COMPACT_ATOMS: atom_id res chain seq x y z
N MET A 1 8.83 37.63 33.23
CA MET A 1 8.84 36.21 33.67
C MET A 1 9.93 35.52 32.87
N SER A 2 10.96 35.08 33.57
CA SER A 2 12.21 34.56 33.03
C SER A 2 12.10 33.04 32.94
N PHE A 3 12.36 32.46 31.78
CA PHE A 3 12.56 31.02 31.62
C PHE A 3 14.01 30.76 31.23
N LYS A 4 14.60 29.86 31.99
CA LYS A 4 16.00 29.46 32.07
C LYS A 4 16.37 28.53 30.91
N ASP A 5 17.52 28.76 30.30
CA ASP A 5 18.26 27.74 29.55
C ASP A 5 18.68 26.58 30.47
N PRO A 6 18.88 25.39 29.89
CA PRO A 6 20.00 24.56 30.30
C PRO A 6 20.86 24.20 29.08
N SER A 7 22.05 24.79 29.07
CA SER A 7 23.24 24.26 28.42
C SER A 7 23.62 22.92 29.06
N GLY A 8 23.68 21.87 28.24
CA GLY A 8 24.18 20.54 28.60
C GLY A 8 25.13 20.04 27.53
N SER A 9 26.41 20.35 27.73
CA SER A 9 27.55 19.88 26.93
C SER A 9 27.80 18.39 27.16
N CYS A 10 27.94 17.62 26.08
CA CYS A 10 28.65 16.33 26.09
C CYS A 10 29.53 16.28 24.82
N GLY A 11 30.82 16.55 25.00
CA GLY A 11 31.84 16.32 23.99
C GLY A 11 32.30 14.88 23.97
N GLY A 12 32.63 14.40 22.77
CA GLY A 12 33.91 13.73 22.49
C GLY A 12 34.00 12.22 22.67
N GLY A 13 33.98 11.52 21.52
CA GLY A 13 35.01 10.54 21.17
C GLY A 13 34.74 9.06 21.48
N GLY A 14 34.71 8.23 20.44
CA GLY A 14 34.78 6.78 20.62
C GLY A 14 34.47 5.95 19.38
N GLY A 15 35.45 5.84 18.49
CA GLY A 15 35.79 4.62 17.73
C GLY A 15 34.68 3.87 16.99
N GLY A 16 34.67 4.02 15.65
CA GLY A 16 34.09 3.03 14.77
C GLY A 16 34.74 1.65 14.99
N GLY A 17 33.91 0.68 15.36
CA GLY A 17 34.23 -0.73 15.33
C GLY A 17 33.11 -1.45 14.60
N ALA A 18 33.33 -1.77 13.33
CA ALA A 18 32.49 -2.70 12.60
C ALA A 18 32.59 -4.08 13.28
N ILE A 19 31.64 -4.40 14.16
CA ILE A 19 31.53 -5.73 14.75
C ILE A 19 30.93 -6.62 13.68
N GLY A 20 31.79 -7.44 13.04
CA GLY A 20 31.35 -8.45 12.09
C GLY A 20 30.34 -9.39 12.74
N GLY A 21 29.23 -9.65 12.04
CA GLY A 21 28.07 -10.42 12.53
C GLY A 21 28.33 -11.88 12.95
N ARG A 22 29.59 -12.33 13.09
CA ARG A 22 29.96 -13.69 13.51
C ARG A 22 30.07 -13.91 15.02
N ASP A 23 30.17 -12.85 15.84
CA ASP A 23 30.37 -12.99 17.30
C ASP A 23 29.13 -12.71 18.16
N LEU A 24 28.04 -12.22 17.58
CA LEU A 24 26.81 -11.94 18.32
C LEU A 24 26.12 -13.22 18.83
N GLY A 25 26.18 -14.32 18.05
CA GLY A 25 25.55 -15.60 18.41
C GLY A 25 26.21 -16.39 19.54
N LYS A 26 27.33 -15.90 20.09
CA LYS A 26 28.06 -16.54 21.21
C LYS A 26 27.89 -15.81 22.54
N LEU A 27 27.21 -14.66 22.55
CA LEU A 27 26.99 -13.87 23.75
C LEU A 27 25.92 -14.53 24.62
N ALA A 28 26.06 -14.41 25.94
CA ALA A 28 24.97 -14.73 26.86
C ALA A 28 23.76 -13.83 26.54
N PRO A 29 22.51 -14.32 26.69
CA PRO A 29 21.30 -13.58 26.30
C PRO A 29 21.24 -12.15 26.86
N GLU A 30 21.67 -11.96 28.10
CA GLU A 30 21.67 -10.66 28.78
C GLU A 30 22.70 -9.70 28.18
N GLU A 31 23.86 -10.23 27.78
CA GLU A 31 24.94 -9.47 27.16
C GLU A 31 24.61 -9.16 25.69
N TYR A 32 23.92 -10.07 25.00
CA TYR A 32 23.39 -9.85 23.66
C TYR A 32 22.36 -8.72 23.67
N ILE A 33 21.38 -8.77 24.58
CA ILE A 33 20.34 -7.76 24.70
C ILE A 33 20.95 -6.39 25.05
N GLY A 34 21.90 -6.36 25.99
CA GLY A 34 22.59 -5.14 26.39
C GLY A 34 23.42 -4.50 25.27
N LYS A 35 24.05 -5.31 24.40
CA LYS A 35 24.88 -4.81 23.28
C LYS A 35 24.10 -4.43 22.03
N THR A 36 22.99 -5.12 21.76
CA THR A 36 22.20 -4.91 20.52
C THR A 36 21.12 -3.85 20.64
N LYS A 37 20.92 -3.27 21.84
CA LYS A 37 19.79 -2.38 22.16
C LYS A 37 18.42 -3.02 21.87
N ALA A 38 18.35 -4.36 21.78
CA ALA A 38 17.14 -5.07 21.38
C ALA A 38 15.93 -4.74 22.26
N THR A 39 16.13 -4.49 23.55
CA THR A 39 15.06 -4.05 24.47
C THR A 39 14.44 -2.72 24.05
N GLY A 40 15.24 -1.75 23.59
CA GLY A 40 14.74 -0.45 23.13
C GLY A 40 13.90 -0.61 21.87
N HIS A 41 14.41 -1.35 20.88
CA HIS A 41 13.65 -1.66 19.66
C HIS A 41 12.36 -2.42 19.95
N MET A 42 12.36 -3.39 20.87
CA MET A 42 11.15 -4.10 21.28
C MET A 42 10.16 -3.18 22.00
N GLN A 43 10.63 -2.27 22.86
CA GLN A 43 9.76 -1.28 23.51
C GLN A 43 9.14 -0.33 22.50
N ASP A 44 9.92 0.17 21.54
CA ASP A 44 9.43 1.00 20.45
C ASP A 44 8.40 0.25 19.60
N ALA A 45 8.69 -1.00 19.22
CA ALA A 45 7.75 -1.84 18.47
C ALA A 45 6.40 -2.01 19.18
N VAL A 46 6.44 -2.27 20.50
CA VAL A 46 5.23 -2.42 21.33
C VAL A 46 4.48 -1.10 21.45
N ASN A 47 5.19 0.02 21.64
CA ASN A 47 4.57 1.34 21.70
C ASN A 47 3.84 1.67 20.39
N LEU A 48 4.50 1.46 19.24
CA LEU A 48 3.90 1.72 17.93
C LEU A 48 2.72 0.77 17.63
N LEU A 49 2.78 -0.48 18.09
CA LEU A 49 1.67 -1.42 17.97
C LEU A 49 0.44 -0.96 18.75
N LEU A 50 0.65 -0.41 19.95
CA LEU A 50 -0.43 0.13 20.78
C LEU A 50 -0.99 1.46 20.25
N GLU A 51 -0.13 2.27 19.63
CA GLU A 51 -0.46 3.58 19.04
C GLU A 51 -1.24 3.42 17.72
N TYR A 52 -0.70 2.63 16.78
CA TYR A 52 -1.28 2.51 15.43
C TYR A 52 -2.36 1.44 15.32
N ARG A 53 -2.44 0.51 16.28
CA ARG A 53 -3.44 -0.58 16.31
C ARG A 53 -3.68 -1.20 14.93
N PRO A 54 -2.62 -1.71 14.30
CA PRO A 54 -2.73 -2.30 12.97
C PRO A 54 -3.70 -3.48 13.00
N GLU A 55 -4.42 -3.70 11.91
CA GLU A 55 -5.35 -4.83 11.77
C GLU A 55 -4.64 -6.18 11.87
N GLN A 56 -3.37 -6.24 11.45
CA GLN A 56 -2.51 -7.42 11.52
C GLN A 56 -1.25 -7.14 12.37
N PRO A 57 -1.34 -7.18 13.72
CA PRO A 57 -0.23 -6.82 14.60
C PRO A 57 1.05 -7.64 14.42
N LEU A 58 0.93 -8.93 14.04
CA LEU A 58 2.08 -9.78 13.81
C LEU A 58 2.83 -9.42 12.52
N VAL A 59 2.10 -9.07 11.45
CA VAL A 59 2.69 -8.60 10.18
C VAL A 59 3.37 -7.25 10.39
N PHE A 60 2.74 -6.36 11.16
CA PHE A 60 3.33 -5.09 11.57
C PHE A 60 4.67 -5.29 12.30
N LEU A 61 4.74 -6.17 13.29
CA LEU A 61 5.99 -6.45 14.01
C LEU A 61 7.06 -7.08 13.12
N ALA A 62 6.68 -7.97 12.20
CA ALA A 62 7.61 -8.56 11.23
C ALA A 62 8.23 -7.49 10.32
N ARG A 63 7.45 -6.48 9.91
CA ARG A 63 7.93 -5.35 9.11
C ARG A 63 8.69 -4.32 9.94
N PHE A 64 8.37 -4.13 11.22
CA PHE A 64 9.15 -3.28 12.14
C PHE A 64 10.62 -3.73 12.23
N GLN A 65 10.86 -5.04 12.21
CA GLN A 65 12.23 -5.57 12.18
C GLN A 65 12.99 -5.15 10.91
N MET A 66 12.29 -4.97 9.78
CA MET A 66 12.86 -4.42 8.54
C MET A 66 13.08 -2.90 8.64
N MET A 67 12.26 -2.18 9.42
CA MET A 67 12.42 -0.74 9.69
C MET A 67 13.58 -0.39 10.62
N CYS A 68 14.09 -1.34 11.39
CA CYS A 68 15.35 -1.15 12.13
C CYS A 68 16.59 -1.09 11.20
N GLY A 69 16.40 -1.25 9.88
CA GLY A 69 17.41 -0.99 8.85
C GLY A 69 17.28 0.40 8.20
N ASP A 70 18.17 0.71 7.26
CA ASP A 70 18.17 1.98 6.50
C ASP A 70 17.07 1.98 5.42
N LEU A 71 15.81 2.17 5.80
CA LEU A 71 14.73 2.40 4.85
C LEU A 71 14.80 3.82 4.27
N GLY A 72 14.52 3.93 2.97
CA GLY A 72 14.37 5.22 2.32
C GLY A 72 13.05 5.90 2.68
N PRO A 73 12.91 7.20 2.37
CA PRO A 73 11.68 7.96 2.64
C PRO A 73 10.40 7.34 2.03
N VAL A 74 10.52 6.71 0.86
CA VAL A 74 9.39 6.11 0.14
C VAL A 74 8.90 4.87 0.87
N GLU A 75 9.83 4.00 1.28
CA GLU A 75 9.53 2.78 2.01
C GLU A 75 8.92 3.09 3.39
N VAL A 76 9.45 4.09 4.09
CA VAL A 76 8.88 4.57 5.37
C VAL A 76 7.46 5.10 5.17
N SER A 77 7.22 5.87 4.10
CA SER A 77 5.89 6.41 3.79
C SER A 77 4.89 5.30 3.47
N ALA A 78 5.27 4.34 2.61
CA ALA A 78 4.45 3.17 2.29
C ALA A 78 4.11 2.36 3.53
N TYR A 79 5.07 2.18 4.45
CA TYR A 79 4.85 1.48 5.70
C TYR A 79 3.74 2.09 6.55
N TYR A 80 3.77 3.41 6.78
CA TYR A 80 2.74 4.08 7.58
C TYR A 80 1.34 3.88 6.99
N ILE A 81 1.22 3.97 5.67
CA ILE A 81 -0.04 3.80 4.95
C ILE A 81 -0.53 2.35 5.08
N GLN A 82 0.31 1.38 4.73
CA GLN A 82 -0.04 -0.04 4.74
C GLN A 82 -0.30 -0.58 6.16
N SER A 83 0.27 0.04 7.20
CA SER A 83 0.03 -0.36 8.59
C SER A 83 -1.42 -0.16 9.05
N CYS A 84 -2.19 0.71 8.39
CA CYS A 84 -3.59 0.94 8.73
C CYS A 84 -4.53 -0.17 8.25
N GLY A 85 -4.18 -0.88 7.17
CA GLY A 85 -5.02 -1.88 6.51
C GLY A 85 -6.22 -1.29 5.74
N SER A 86 -6.92 -0.31 6.31
CA SER A 86 -8.10 0.32 5.71
C SER A 86 -8.16 1.82 6.02
N VAL A 87 -8.76 2.59 5.09
CA VAL A 87 -9.09 4.01 5.30
C VAL A 87 -10.06 4.25 6.47
N THR A 88 -10.76 3.20 6.92
CA THR A 88 -11.69 3.25 8.05
C THR A 88 -10.99 3.15 9.41
N ASN A 89 -9.68 2.85 9.43
CA ASN A 89 -8.91 2.74 10.66
C ASN A 89 -8.84 4.10 11.38
N THR A 90 -9.06 4.13 12.69
CA THR A 90 -9.06 5.37 13.49
C THR A 90 -7.73 6.11 13.46
N SER A 91 -6.62 5.41 13.21
CA SER A 91 -5.27 5.99 13.14
C SER A 91 -4.87 6.34 11.70
N PHE A 92 -5.77 6.20 10.72
CA PHE A 92 -5.47 6.45 9.30
C PHE A 92 -4.99 7.88 9.06
N GLU A 93 -5.70 8.88 9.60
CA GLU A 93 -5.32 10.30 9.43
C GLU A 93 -3.94 10.61 10.01
N ASP A 94 -3.65 10.11 11.21
CA ASP A 94 -2.35 10.35 11.86
C ASP A 94 -1.22 9.69 11.07
N ASN A 95 -1.43 8.47 10.60
CA ASN A 95 -0.47 7.75 9.75
C ASN A 95 -0.29 8.42 8.39
N MET A 96 -1.34 9.01 7.82
CA MET A 96 -1.25 9.78 6.58
C MET A 96 -0.39 11.04 6.74
N VAL A 97 -0.50 11.73 7.88
CA VAL A 97 0.37 12.86 8.21
C VAL A 97 1.82 12.40 8.34
N LEU A 98 2.08 11.30 9.05
CA LEU A 98 3.42 10.73 9.19
C LEU A 98 4.01 10.29 7.85
N ALA A 99 3.22 9.63 7.01
CA ALA A 99 3.60 9.20 5.66
C ALA A 99 3.97 10.39 4.77
N TYR A 100 3.19 11.46 4.82
CA TYR A 100 3.48 12.70 4.07
C TYR A 100 4.77 13.36 4.56
N HIS A 101 4.97 13.44 5.88
CA HIS A 101 6.18 14.00 6.46
C HIS A 101 7.43 13.17 6.17
N ALA A 102 7.32 11.84 6.09
CA ALA A 102 8.43 10.97 5.73
C ALA A 102 8.99 11.32 4.34
N LEU A 103 8.14 11.66 3.38
CA LEU A 103 8.56 12.07 2.03
C LEU A 103 9.05 13.52 1.96
N LYS A 104 8.68 14.35 2.93
CA LYS A 104 8.94 15.78 2.91
C LYS A 104 10.39 16.08 3.32
N LYS A 105 11.12 16.80 2.46
CA LYS A 105 12.47 17.31 2.81
C LYS A 105 12.35 18.68 3.46
N GLY A 106 12.32 18.73 4.79
CA GLY A 106 12.24 19.98 5.54
C GLY A 106 10.91 20.71 5.32
N ASN A 107 10.97 21.98 4.88
CA ASN A 107 9.78 22.79 4.64
C ASN A 107 9.27 22.74 3.20
N ASP A 108 10.02 22.14 2.28
CA ASP A 108 9.66 22.08 0.86
C ASP A 108 8.48 21.13 0.61
N PRO A 109 7.68 21.34 -0.45
CA PRO A 109 6.66 20.37 -0.88
C PRO A 109 7.26 18.99 -1.14
N VAL A 110 6.42 17.95 -1.10
CA VAL A 110 6.86 16.60 -1.47
C VAL A 110 7.26 16.58 -2.94
N ASP A 111 8.43 16.00 -3.22
CA ASP A 111 8.94 15.82 -4.58
C ASP A 111 8.04 14.87 -5.36
N VAL A 112 7.64 15.27 -6.57
CA VAL A 112 6.70 14.49 -7.40
C VAL A 112 7.28 13.14 -7.78
N SER A 113 8.59 13.04 -8.02
CA SER A 113 9.20 11.76 -8.41
C SER A 113 9.18 10.75 -7.25
N MET A 114 9.45 11.22 -6.02
CA MET A 114 9.32 10.39 -4.82
C MET A 114 7.85 10.00 -4.56
N PHE A 115 6.92 10.92 -4.83
CA PHE A 115 5.51 10.62 -4.69
C PHE A 115 5.01 9.59 -5.71
N GLN A 116 5.43 9.71 -6.98
CA GLN A 116 5.13 8.71 -8.01
C GLN A 116 5.68 7.33 -7.65
N GLN A 117 6.89 7.27 -7.10
CA GLN A 117 7.47 6.01 -6.59
C GLN A 117 6.61 5.41 -5.47
N LEU A 118 6.16 6.23 -4.51
CA LEU A 118 5.23 5.77 -3.48
C LEU A 118 3.95 5.20 -4.10
N LEU A 119 3.31 5.91 -5.03
CA LEU A 119 2.06 5.43 -5.64
C LEU A 119 2.25 4.11 -6.39
N HIS A 120 3.41 3.91 -7.04
CA HIS A 120 3.75 2.63 -7.64
C HIS A 120 3.89 1.50 -6.61
N VAL A 121 4.49 1.77 -5.45
CA VAL A 121 4.59 0.79 -4.34
C VAL A 121 3.21 0.45 -3.78
N LEU A 122 2.34 1.44 -3.59
CA LEU A 122 0.98 1.21 -3.09
C LEU A 122 0.09 0.42 -4.06
N CYS A 123 0.43 0.44 -5.36
CA CYS A 123 -0.30 -0.26 -6.40
C CYS A 123 0.51 -1.45 -6.99
N GLU A 124 1.41 -2.06 -6.23
CA GLU A 124 2.29 -3.13 -6.74
C GLU A 124 1.52 -4.33 -7.31
N ASP A 125 0.35 -4.63 -6.75
CA ASP A 125 -0.54 -5.72 -7.19
C ASP A 125 -1.40 -5.35 -8.42
N VAL A 126 -1.40 -4.07 -8.82
CA VAL A 126 -2.13 -3.59 -9.99
C VAL A 126 -1.33 -3.88 -11.27
N PRO A 127 -1.95 -4.40 -12.35
CA PRO A 127 -1.26 -4.58 -13.62
C PRO A 127 -0.52 -3.31 -14.09
N SER A 128 0.69 -3.50 -14.64
CA SER A 128 1.66 -2.42 -14.84
C SER A 128 1.15 -1.27 -15.73
N ALA A 129 0.40 -1.58 -16.79
CA ALA A 129 -0.13 -0.59 -17.71
C ALA A 129 -1.23 0.31 -17.06
N PRO A 130 -2.26 -0.25 -16.40
CA PRO A 130 -3.18 0.53 -15.57
C PRO A 130 -2.51 1.31 -14.44
N ASN A 131 -1.55 0.71 -13.73
CA ASN A 131 -0.80 1.36 -12.65
C ASN A 131 -0.10 2.63 -13.16
N ALA A 132 0.65 2.54 -14.27
CA ALA A 132 1.31 3.70 -14.86
C ALA A 132 0.34 4.82 -15.26
N LYS A 133 -0.86 4.49 -15.75
CA LYS A 133 -1.90 5.48 -16.07
C LYS A 133 -2.44 6.15 -14.80
N LEU A 134 -2.70 5.36 -13.76
CA LEU A 134 -3.18 5.83 -12.44
C LEU A 134 -2.18 6.80 -11.82
N VAL A 135 -0.91 6.42 -11.74
CA VAL A 135 0.15 7.26 -11.17
C VAL A 135 0.33 8.56 -11.95
N ASN A 136 0.33 8.51 -13.29
CA ASN A 136 0.44 9.71 -14.12
C ASN A 136 -0.75 10.67 -13.94
N HIS A 137 -1.95 10.14 -13.71
CA HIS A 137 -3.14 10.95 -13.49
C HIS A 137 -3.14 11.60 -12.10
N LEU A 138 -2.81 10.83 -11.05
CA LEU A 138 -2.80 11.29 -9.66
C LEU A 138 -1.63 12.23 -9.35
N ALA A 139 -0.47 11.98 -9.95
CA ALA A 139 0.76 12.72 -9.70
C ALA A 139 1.40 13.22 -11.01
N PRO A 140 0.77 14.16 -11.74
CA PRO A 140 1.37 14.77 -12.92
C PRO A 140 2.65 15.55 -12.53
N THR A 141 3.69 15.42 -13.35
CA THR A 141 5.08 15.87 -13.07
C THR A 141 5.21 17.38 -12.81
N ASN A 142 4.24 18.17 -13.26
CA ASN A 142 4.31 19.64 -13.28
C ASN A 142 3.59 20.30 -12.09
N VAL A 143 3.05 19.51 -11.15
CA VAL A 143 2.19 20.02 -10.08
C VAL A 143 2.76 19.63 -8.72
N PRO A 144 3.10 20.60 -7.85
CA PRO A 144 3.56 20.32 -6.49
C PRO A 144 2.58 19.44 -5.71
N VAL A 145 3.10 18.56 -4.86
CA VAL A 145 2.29 17.65 -4.06
C VAL A 145 2.00 18.30 -2.70
N SER A 146 0.79 18.85 -2.57
CA SER A 146 0.26 19.30 -1.27
C SER A 146 -0.22 18.10 -0.45
N TYR A 147 -0.42 18.27 0.86
CA TYR A 147 -0.98 17.22 1.71
C TYR A 147 -2.36 16.75 1.22
N ALA A 148 -3.24 17.67 0.81
CA ALA A 148 -4.56 17.31 0.30
C ALA A 148 -4.48 16.44 -0.96
N LYS A 149 -3.56 16.78 -1.89
CA LYS A 149 -3.33 15.99 -3.10
C LYS A 149 -2.71 14.64 -2.78
N PHE A 150 -1.71 14.62 -1.89
CA PHE A 150 -1.10 13.39 -1.40
C PHE A 150 -2.15 12.44 -0.83
N LYS A 151 -2.98 12.94 0.09
CA LYS A 151 -4.02 12.17 0.75
C LYS A 151 -5.01 11.59 -0.23
N HIS A 152 -5.60 12.43 -1.08
CA HIS A 152 -6.57 11.98 -2.07
C HIS A 152 -6.00 10.89 -2.98
N ALA A 153 -4.79 11.06 -3.49
CA ALA A 153 -4.18 10.07 -4.37
C ALA A 153 -3.84 8.75 -3.65
N VAL A 154 -3.42 8.79 -2.38
CA VAL A 154 -3.25 7.57 -1.58
C VAL A 154 -4.58 6.86 -1.36
N GLU A 155 -5.64 7.59 -0.99
CA GLU A 155 -6.99 7.02 -0.82
C GLU A 155 -7.48 6.35 -2.10
N VAL A 156 -7.29 7.01 -3.26
CA VAL A 156 -7.63 6.43 -4.56
C VAL A 156 -6.82 5.15 -4.82
N CYS A 157 -5.51 5.14 -4.56
CA CYS A 157 -4.68 3.94 -4.72
C CYS A 157 -5.15 2.77 -3.85
N LEU A 158 -5.52 3.02 -2.59
CA LEU A 158 -6.03 1.99 -1.68
C LEU A 158 -7.37 1.43 -2.17
N LEU A 159 -8.33 2.31 -2.48
CA LEU A 159 -9.64 1.90 -3.01
C LEU A 159 -9.50 1.15 -4.34
N TYR A 160 -8.58 1.57 -5.20
CA TYR A 160 -8.32 0.90 -6.46
C TYR A 160 -7.70 -0.49 -6.24
N GLY A 161 -6.81 -0.63 -5.26
CA GLY A 161 -6.28 -1.92 -4.82
C GLY A 161 -7.37 -2.86 -4.32
N ASP A 162 -8.29 -2.37 -3.50
CA ASP A 162 -9.44 -3.14 -3.00
C ASP A 162 -10.29 -3.69 -4.16
N VAL A 163 -10.57 -2.86 -5.17
CA VAL A 163 -11.32 -3.27 -6.37
C VAL A 163 -10.60 -4.38 -7.15
N ILE A 164 -9.28 -4.30 -7.27
CA ILE A 164 -8.47 -5.35 -7.94
C ILE A 164 -8.51 -6.65 -7.14
N SER A 165 -8.36 -6.57 -5.81
CA SER A 165 -8.46 -7.72 -4.92
C SER A 165 -9.84 -8.39 -4.99
N GLU A 166 -10.92 -7.61 -4.97
CA GLU A 166 -12.29 -8.14 -5.14
C GLU A 166 -12.48 -8.82 -6.51
N GLY A 167 -11.85 -8.27 -7.56
CA GLY A 167 -11.81 -8.89 -8.88
C GLY A 167 -11.10 -10.24 -8.84
N GLU A 168 -9.93 -10.32 -8.21
CA GLU A 168 -9.20 -11.56 -8.04
C GLU A 168 -10.01 -12.62 -7.29
N ASP A 169 -10.62 -12.24 -6.16
CA ASP A 169 -11.50 -13.13 -5.38
C ASP A 169 -12.67 -13.66 -6.21
N LEU A 170 -13.30 -12.79 -7.02
CA LEU A 170 -14.36 -13.18 -7.94
C LEU A 170 -13.86 -14.20 -8.96
N PHE A 171 -12.71 -13.96 -9.59
CA PHE A 171 -12.14 -14.89 -10.58
C PHE A 171 -11.83 -16.25 -9.95
N GLN A 172 -11.15 -16.25 -8.80
CA GLN A 172 -10.80 -17.48 -8.07
C GLN A 172 -12.03 -18.26 -7.61
N SER A 173 -13.12 -17.57 -7.24
CA SER A 173 -14.39 -18.23 -6.88
C SER A 173 -15.02 -19.00 -8.05
N ILE A 174 -14.71 -18.62 -9.29
CA ILE A 174 -15.21 -19.26 -10.52
C ILE A 174 -14.21 -20.32 -11.01
N ASP A 175 -12.90 -20.05 -10.92
CA ASP A 175 -11.82 -20.99 -11.23
C ASP A 175 -11.62 -22.04 -10.12
N THR A 176 -12.68 -22.75 -9.76
CA THR A 176 -12.65 -23.78 -8.70
C THR A 176 -11.64 -24.92 -8.95
N ALA A 177 -11.20 -25.10 -10.20
CA ALA A 177 -10.20 -26.09 -10.58
C ALA A 177 -8.76 -25.56 -10.49
N ASN A 178 -8.57 -24.27 -10.19
CA ASN A 178 -7.28 -23.56 -10.27
C ASN A 178 -6.58 -23.80 -11.62
N ALA A 179 -7.35 -23.76 -12.71
CA ALA A 179 -6.84 -23.94 -14.06
C ALA A 179 -6.06 -22.71 -14.55
N GLY A 180 -6.21 -21.56 -13.89
CA GLY A 180 -5.66 -20.27 -14.27
C GLY A 180 -6.45 -19.57 -15.39
N GLU A 181 -7.53 -20.19 -15.86
CA GLU A 181 -8.34 -19.75 -16.98
C GLU A 181 -9.82 -20.05 -16.76
N VAL A 182 -10.67 -19.07 -17.09
CA VAL A 182 -12.12 -19.18 -16.96
C VAL A 182 -12.77 -18.84 -18.30
N LYS A 183 -13.86 -19.52 -18.66
CA LYS A 183 -14.64 -19.15 -19.85
C LYS A 183 -15.25 -17.77 -19.68
N SER A 184 -15.04 -16.87 -20.63
CA SER A 184 -15.57 -15.49 -20.59
C SER A 184 -17.09 -15.45 -20.39
N SER A 185 -17.82 -16.43 -20.95
CA SER A 185 -19.27 -16.55 -20.74
C SER A 185 -19.66 -16.76 -19.28
N VAL A 186 -18.86 -17.51 -18.50
CA VAL A 186 -19.14 -17.79 -17.09
C VAL A 186 -18.90 -16.54 -16.24
N LEU A 187 -17.83 -15.79 -16.53
CA LEU A 187 -17.56 -14.50 -15.88
C LEU A 187 -18.66 -13.47 -16.15
N VAL A 188 -19.10 -13.33 -17.40
CA VAL A 188 -20.22 -12.44 -17.76
C VAL A 188 -21.48 -12.83 -16.98
N SER A 189 -21.85 -14.11 -16.93
CA SER A 189 -23.00 -14.56 -16.17
C SER A 189 -22.86 -14.34 -14.65
N ALA A 190 -21.65 -14.52 -14.10
CA ALA A 190 -21.38 -14.23 -12.69
C ALA A 190 -21.55 -12.73 -12.38
N LEU A 191 -21.08 -11.86 -13.27
CA LEU A 191 -21.24 -10.40 -13.16
C LEU A 191 -22.71 -9.99 -13.30
N GLU A 192 -23.49 -10.60 -14.20
CA GLU A 192 -24.93 -10.35 -14.30
C GLU A 192 -25.67 -10.74 -13.00
N LEU A 193 -25.31 -11.88 -12.41
CA LEU A 193 -25.86 -12.32 -11.13
C LEU A 193 -25.42 -11.40 -9.98
N ALA A 194 -24.20 -10.85 -10.02
CA ALA A 194 -23.73 -9.87 -9.05
C ALA A 194 -24.43 -8.52 -9.21
N GLY A 195 -24.64 -8.05 -10.44
CA GLY A 195 -25.29 -6.76 -10.73
C GLY A 195 -26.79 -6.73 -10.46
N THR A 196 -27.45 -7.89 -10.45
CA THR A 196 -28.88 -8.02 -10.13
C THR A 196 -29.17 -8.11 -8.62
N LYS A 197 -28.16 -8.33 -7.78
CA LYS A 197 -28.31 -8.32 -6.33
C LYS A 197 -28.34 -6.87 -5.82
N ALA A 198 -29.45 -6.48 -5.18
CA ALA A 198 -29.68 -5.14 -4.62
C ALA A 198 -28.69 -4.70 -3.50
N SER A 199 -27.72 -5.54 -3.15
CA SER A 199 -26.72 -5.29 -2.10
C SER A 199 -25.33 -4.99 -2.65
N THR A 200 -25.13 -4.97 -3.98
CA THR A 200 -23.81 -4.75 -4.58
C THR A 200 -23.49 -3.26 -4.55
N PRO A 201 -22.50 -2.79 -3.78
CA PRO A 201 -22.23 -1.37 -3.60
C PRO A 201 -21.76 -0.66 -4.87
N ASN A 202 -21.34 -1.40 -5.91
CA ASN A 202 -20.75 -0.84 -7.15
C ASN A 202 -21.41 -1.41 -8.43
N VAL A 203 -22.73 -1.30 -8.56
CA VAL A 203 -23.46 -1.78 -9.75
C VAL A 203 -22.90 -1.19 -11.06
N GLU A 204 -22.47 0.07 -11.06
CA GLU A 204 -21.89 0.72 -12.24
C GLU A 204 -20.57 0.07 -12.69
N LEU A 205 -19.68 -0.26 -11.75
CA LEU A 205 -18.44 -0.99 -12.03
C LEU A 205 -18.73 -2.36 -12.63
N VAL A 206 -19.70 -3.09 -12.07
CA VAL A 206 -20.10 -4.41 -12.55
C VAL A 206 -20.63 -4.32 -13.99
N LEU A 207 -21.41 -3.30 -14.31
CA LEU A 207 -21.91 -3.08 -15.68
C LEU A 207 -20.76 -2.72 -16.65
N GLN A 208 -19.87 -1.81 -16.27
CA GLN A 208 -18.73 -1.43 -17.11
C GLN A 208 -17.78 -2.61 -17.35
N LEU A 209 -17.53 -3.43 -16.33
CA LEU A 209 -16.70 -4.63 -16.44
C LEU A 209 -17.35 -5.68 -17.35
N ARG A 210 -18.67 -5.88 -17.24
CA ARG A 210 -19.41 -6.76 -18.15
C ARG A 210 -19.26 -6.29 -19.59
N ASP A 211 -19.53 -5.01 -19.85
CA ASP A 211 -19.47 -4.44 -21.20
C ASP A 211 -18.05 -4.54 -21.79
N ALA A 212 -17.02 -4.33 -20.97
CA ALA A 212 -15.62 -4.50 -21.36
C ALA A 212 -15.30 -5.96 -21.72
N LEU A 213 -15.75 -6.94 -20.93
CA LEU A 213 -15.53 -8.36 -21.21
C LEU A 213 -16.29 -8.83 -22.45
N GLU A 214 -17.47 -8.27 -22.73
CA GLU A 214 -18.20 -8.56 -23.96
C GLU A 214 -17.46 -8.04 -25.21
N GLN A 215 -16.77 -6.90 -25.12
CA GLN A 215 -15.94 -6.39 -26.21
C GLN A 215 -14.70 -7.27 -26.46
N VAL A 216 -14.13 -7.88 -25.42
CA VAL A 216 -13.01 -8.83 -25.53
C VAL A 216 -13.45 -10.16 -26.17
N LYS A 217 -14.74 -10.51 -26.06
CA LYS A 217 -15.33 -11.78 -26.53
C LYS A 217 -15.49 -11.91 -28.06
N CYS A 218 -15.16 -10.87 -28.84
CA CYS A 218 -15.50 -10.79 -30.26
C CYS A 218 -14.87 -11.88 -31.17
N ASP A 219 -13.86 -12.63 -30.74
CA ASP A 219 -13.12 -13.52 -31.65
C ASP A 219 -13.42 -15.03 -31.56
N ASP A 220 -14.02 -15.56 -30.48
CA ASP A 220 -14.53 -16.93 -30.46
C ASP A 220 -15.40 -17.20 -29.22
N GLY A 221 -16.59 -17.78 -29.40
CA GLY A 221 -17.56 -18.07 -28.32
C GLY A 221 -17.09 -19.09 -27.27
N ASN A 222 -15.88 -19.62 -27.43
CA ASN A 222 -15.22 -20.53 -26.49
C ASN A 222 -13.89 -19.96 -25.94
N SER A 223 -13.67 -18.65 -26.06
CA SER A 223 -12.53 -17.95 -25.48
C SER A 223 -12.50 -18.11 -23.95
N SER A 224 -11.38 -18.63 -23.45
CA SER A 224 -11.00 -18.51 -22.04
C SER A 224 -10.28 -17.18 -21.83
N ILE A 225 -10.38 -16.67 -20.61
CA ILE A 225 -9.66 -15.50 -20.13
C ILE A 225 -8.84 -15.92 -18.91
N SER A 226 -7.57 -15.54 -18.91
CA SER A 226 -6.68 -15.74 -17.76
C SER A 226 -6.94 -14.72 -16.66
N LEU A 227 -6.49 -15.01 -15.44
CA LEU A 227 -6.59 -14.06 -14.32
C LEU A 227 -5.96 -12.69 -14.68
N ALA A 228 -4.77 -12.70 -15.30
CA ALA A 228 -4.07 -11.47 -15.67
C ALA A 228 -4.89 -10.60 -16.65
N GLN A 229 -5.46 -11.21 -17.69
CA GLN A 229 -6.32 -10.49 -18.65
C GLN A 229 -7.61 -9.98 -18.00
N PHE A 230 -8.17 -10.76 -17.08
CA PHE A 230 -9.35 -10.34 -16.33
C PHE A 230 -9.03 -9.13 -15.44
N LEU A 231 -7.95 -9.17 -14.65
CA LEU A 231 -7.54 -8.05 -13.79
C LEU A 231 -7.18 -6.80 -14.59
N GLU A 232 -6.57 -6.93 -15.77
CA GLU A 232 -6.38 -5.79 -16.68
C GLU A 232 -7.71 -5.17 -17.11
N THR A 233 -8.72 -5.99 -17.36
CA THR A 233 -10.07 -5.54 -17.73
C THR A 233 -10.77 -4.86 -16.55
N VAL A 234 -10.67 -5.44 -15.34
CA VAL A 234 -11.18 -4.83 -14.09
C VAL A 234 -10.52 -3.47 -13.87
N ALA A 235 -9.20 -3.40 -13.98
CA ALA A 235 -8.45 -2.16 -13.82
C ALA A 235 -8.92 -1.09 -14.83
N PHE A 236 -9.08 -1.47 -16.10
CA PHE A 236 -9.55 -0.55 -17.14
C PHE A 236 -10.97 -0.04 -16.87
N ALA A 237 -11.89 -0.92 -16.42
CA ALA A 237 -13.26 -0.55 -16.08
C ALA A 237 -13.35 0.29 -14.80
N ALA A 238 -12.50 0.05 -13.81
CA ALA A 238 -12.46 0.81 -12.56
C ALA A 238 -11.88 2.21 -12.74
N PHE A 239 -11.00 2.40 -13.73
CA PHE A 239 -10.26 3.64 -13.91
C PHE A 239 -11.17 4.88 -14.04
N PRO A 240 -12.19 4.93 -14.93
CA PRO A 240 -13.06 6.11 -15.02
C PRO A 240 -13.84 6.40 -13.73
N LEU A 241 -14.21 5.37 -12.99
CA LEU A 241 -15.02 5.48 -11.78
C LEU A 241 -14.23 6.05 -10.60
N ALA A 242 -12.96 5.68 -10.49
CA ALA A 242 -12.03 6.23 -9.49
C ALA A 242 -11.91 7.77 -9.54
N PHE A 243 -12.27 8.39 -10.66
CA PHE A 243 -12.17 9.84 -10.86
C PHE A 243 -13.52 10.55 -11.12
N SER A 244 -14.62 9.81 -11.18
CA SER A 244 -15.95 10.39 -11.44
C SER A 244 -16.64 10.92 -10.18
N SER A 245 -16.05 10.71 -9.00
CA SER A 245 -16.52 11.28 -7.73
C SER A 245 -15.83 12.61 -7.44
N ASN A 246 -16.36 13.70 -8.02
CA ASN A 246 -16.11 15.09 -7.61
C ASN A 246 -17.43 15.85 -7.51
#